data_AF-A0AB40BWJ4-F1
#
_entry.id   AF-A0AB40BWJ4-F1
#
_cell.length_a   1.000
_cell.length_b   1.000
_cell.length_c   1.000
_cell.angle_alpha   90.00
_cell.angle_beta   90.00
_cell.angle_gamma   90.00
#
_symmetry.space_group_name_H-M   'P 1'
#
loop_
_entity.id
_entity.type
_entity.pdbx_description
1 polymer ?
#
loop_
_entity_poly.entity_id
_entity_poly.type
_entity_poly.pdbx_seq_one_letter_code
_entity_poly.pdbx_strand_id
1 'polypeptide(L)'
;MAETSSSSAATPSDADREEMLDRMLTSLALADDHKLQGLLTRILPYSISSLSSSSPSIRKLVMEILSHVNKRVKHHPEIGLPLVQLWSMYREFSGAPMVRNFCVVYIEMAFDRMPVVDKGKHGSGAISRYFKVSESAPRYYSQNCHKRTIKLIIVIGECHSTSLDENIGAKFKDIGSGRDGQIFVDFCLHMLLYQPLSHGARCPPGLSVSQSERVTGKLPLKGDLLVSRKVGILNVIEAMDLAPEIVYPLYLAGSADSHGLVIKRSEELLKKKAAGANIDDSNLIKRLFFLFNGNTGVENIPEDSRVSPVNVALRVRIMSVFCRSIVAANSFPSTLQCIFGCIYGSGTTSRLKQLGMEFTVWVFKHSVMDQLRLMGPVVLSGILRSLDGSSVTEADATAGDVKSFAFQAIGLLASRLPNLFREKIDMAVRLFNALKLEDQSIRLTIQESVTSLAIAYKF
;
A
#
# COMPACT_ATOMS: atom_id res chain seq x y z
N MET A 1 -11.64 44.09 -54.13
CA MET A 1 -11.87 42.75 -53.53
C MET A 1 -10.50 42.12 -53.38
N ALA A 2 -9.80 42.39 -52.27
CA ALA A 2 -9.89 41.67 -50.99
C ALA A 2 -9.24 40.27 -51.10
N GLU A 3 -8.08 40.18 -50.43
CA GLU A 3 -7.20 39.04 -50.21
C GLU A 3 -7.89 37.87 -49.51
N THR A 4 -7.40 36.65 -49.75
CA THR A 4 -7.17 35.64 -48.69
C THR A 4 -6.20 34.58 -49.21
N SER A 5 -4.91 34.88 -49.23
CA SER A 5 -3.84 33.88 -49.23
C SER A 5 -3.59 33.48 -47.78
N SER A 6 -3.98 32.26 -47.44
CA SER A 6 -3.77 31.62 -46.14
C SER A 6 -2.28 31.58 -45.79
N SER A 7 -1.87 32.40 -44.81
CA SER A 7 -0.54 32.36 -44.21
C SER A 7 -0.37 31.08 -43.38
N SER A 8 0.28 30.07 -43.96
CA SER A 8 0.82 28.95 -43.20
C SER A 8 1.98 29.45 -42.34
N ALA A 9 1.79 29.52 -41.02
CA ALA A 9 2.84 29.88 -40.08
C ALA A 9 4.02 28.88 -40.19
N ALA A 10 5.15 29.36 -40.68
CA ALA A 10 6.38 28.59 -40.86
C ALA A 10 6.89 28.10 -39.49
N THR A 11 7.13 26.79 -39.37
CA THR A 11 7.94 26.24 -38.28
C THR A 11 9.35 26.80 -38.39
N PRO A 12 9.92 27.40 -37.33
CA PRO A 12 11.27 27.99 -37.39
C PRO A 12 12.30 26.92 -37.74
N SER A 13 13.25 27.28 -38.61
CA SER A 13 14.30 26.37 -39.07
C SER A 13 15.20 25.96 -37.90
N ASP A 14 15.84 24.78 -37.96
CA ASP A 14 16.74 24.32 -36.90
C ASP A 14 17.89 25.33 -36.64
N ALA A 15 18.33 26.09 -37.65
CA ALA A 15 19.34 27.14 -37.52
C ALA A 15 18.83 28.36 -36.72
N ASP A 16 17.59 28.81 -36.97
CA ASP A 16 16.98 29.91 -36.21
C ASP A 16 16.79 29.53 -34.73
N ARG A 17 16.50 28.24 -34.48
CA ARG A 17 16.35 27.70 -33.12
C ARG A 17 17.68 27.66 -32.38
N GLU A 18 18.78 27.30 -33.05
CA GLU A 18 20.12 27.35 -32.47
C GLU A 18 20.50 28.77 -32.07
N GLU A 19 20.33 29.75 -32.97
CA GLU A 19 20.66 31.15 -32.68
C GLU A 19 19.83 31.72 -31.51
N MET A 20 18.54 31.36 -31.46
CA MET A 20 17.64 31.79 -30.40
C MET A 20 18.00 31.17 -29.05
N LEU A 21 18.46 29.92 -29.02
CA LEU A 21 18.96 29.26 -27.82
C LEU A 21 20.31 29.84 -27.37
N ASP A 22 21.21 30.22 -28.28
CA ASP A 22 22.49 30.87 -27.95
C ASP A 22 22.27 32.26 -27.33
N ARG A 23 21.34 33.04 -27.90
CA ARG A 23 20.92 34.32 -27.31
C ARG A 23 20.32 34.13 -25.93
N MET A 24 19.56 33.05 -25.70
CA MET A 24 19.03 32.70 -24.38
C MET A 24 20.13 32.28 -23.40
N LEU A 25 21.14 31.54 -23.83
CA LEU A 25 22.30 31.15 -23.02
C LEU A 25 23.09 32.39 -22.58
N THR A 26 23.34 33.33 -23.50
CA THR A 26 24.03 34.59 -23.20
C THR A 26 23.19 35.46 -22.26
N SER A 27 21.88 35.53 -22.48
CA SER A 27 20.95 36.23 -21.59
C SER A 27 20.90 35.62 -20.19
N LEU A 28 20.98 34.29 -20.08
CA LEU A 28 21.05 33.58 -18.81
C LEU A 28 22.37 33.86 -18.09
N ALA A 29 23.50 33.94 -18.82
CA ALA A 29 24.80 34.26 -18.26
C ALA A 29 24.83 35.66 -17.65
N LEU A 30 24.23 36.64 -18.33
CA LEU A 30 24.22 38.06 -17.95
C LEU A 30 23.12 38.46 -16.96
N ALA A 31 22.16 37.59 -16.65
CA ALA A 31 21.05 37.92 -15.77
C ALA A 31 21.43 37.84 -14.28
N ASP A 32 21.04 38.87 -13.52
CA ASP A 32 21.06 38.87 -12.05
C ASP A 32 19.96 37.97 -11.46
N ASP A 33 20.20 37.40 -10.29
CA ASP A 33 19.30 36.41 -9.67
C ASP A 33 17.88 36.95 -9.39
N HIS A 34 17.72 38.26 -9.17
CA HIS A 34 16.41 38.90 -8.98
C HIS A 34 15.54 38.93 -10.25
N LYS A 35 16.13 38.87 -11.45
CA LYS A 35 15.40 38.81 -12.75
C LYS A 35 15.29 37.40 -13.30
N LEU A 36 15.94 36.43 -12.66
CA LEU A 36 16.04 35.05 -13.10
C LEU A 36 14.67 34.36 -13.14
N GLN A 37 13.77 34.64 -12.19
CA GLN A 37 12.43 34.06 -12.16
C GLN A 37 11.59 34.40 -13.41
N GLY A 38 11.61 35.66 -13.85
CA GLY A 38 10.91 36.10 -15.06
C GLY A 38 11.51 35.49 -16.33
N LEU A 39 12.84 35.40 -16.40
CA LEU A 39 13.54 34.80 -17.53
C LEU A 39 13.33 33.29 -17.63
N LEU A 40 13.31 32.58 -16.50
CA LEU A 40 13.04 31.13 -16.45
C LEU A 40 11.65 30.77 -16.97
N THR A 41 10.67 31.66 -16.82
CA THR A 41 9.31 31.50 -17.36
C THR A 41 9.31 31.40 -18.89
N ARG A 42 10.27 32.04 -19.57
CA ARG A 42 10.39 31.97 -21.04
C ARG A 42 11.42 30.95 -21.51
N ILE A 43 12.55 30.86 -20.80
CA ILE A 43 13.69 30.02 -21.18
C ILE A 43 13.35 28.53 -21.01
N LEU A 44 12.79 28.12 -19.87
CA LEU A 44 12.51 26.70 -19.62
C LEU A 44 11.54 26.09 -20.65
N PRO A 45 10.39 26.73 -20.96
CA PRO A 45 9.49 26.16 -21.96
C PRO A 45 10.07 26.07 -23.36
N TYR A 46 10.82 27.09 -23.78
CA TYR A 46 11.41 27.12 -25.11
C TYR A 46 12.57 26.12 -25.25
N SER A 47 13.43 26.01 -24.24
CA SER A 47 14.53 25.04 -24.23
C SER A 47 14.01 23.60 -24.18
N ILE A 48 12.99 23.32 -23.35
CA ILE A 48 12.44 21.96 -23.22
C ILE A 48 11.68 21.55 -24.50
N SER A 49 10.89 22.43 -25.11
CA SER A 49 10.23 22.12 -26.40
C SER A 49 11.22 21.90 -27.53
N SER A 50 12.37 22.57 -27.52
CA SER A 50 13.42 22.40 -28.53
C SER A 50 14.12 21.03 -28.48
N LEU A 51 13.98 20.27 -27.38
CA LEU A 51 14.45 18.88 -27.28
C LEU A 51 13.67 17.90 -28.18
N SER A 52 12.53 18.32 -28.77
CA SER A 52 11.84 17.51 -29.77
C SER A 52 12.56 17.47 -31.12
N SER A 53 13.52 18.38 -31.37
CA SER A 53 14.31 18.37 -32.61
C SER A 53 15.32 17.21 -32.63
N SER A 54 15.56 16.67 -33.83
CA SER A 54 16.55 15.60 -34.08
C SER A 54 17.99 16.11 -34.16
N SER A 55 18.21 17.43 -34.19
CA SER A 55 19.56 18.00 -34.30
C SER A 55 20.42 17.76 -33.04
N PRO A 56 21.64 17.20 -33.17
CA PRO A 56 22.55 16.98 -32.04
C PRO A 56 23.09 18.29 -31.45
N SER A 57 23.27 19.35 -32.25
CA SER A 57 23.79 20.65 -31.81
C SER A 57 22.76 21.39 -30.94
N ILE A 58 21.48 21.42 -31.33
CA ILE A 58 20.38 21.92 -30.48
C ILE A 58 20.33 21.20 -29.13
N ARG A 59 20.46 19.87 -29.12
CA ARG A 59 20.42 19.09 -27.86
C ARG A 59 21.57 19.43 -26.94
N LYS A 60 22.78 19.63 -27.47
CA LYS A 60 23.95 20.04 -26.69
C LYS A 60 23.72 21.40 -26.03
N LEU A 61 23.23 22.37 -26.80
CA LEU A 61 22.97 23.72 -26.30
C LEU A 61 21.87 23.74 -25.22
N VAL A 62 20.79 22.98 -25.43
CA VAL A 62 19.73 22.86 -24.42
C VAL A 62 20.29 22.24 -23.14
N MET A 63 21.08 21.18 -23.21
CA MET A 63 21.68 20.56 -22.01
C MET A 63 22.58 21.54 -21.25
N GLU A 64 23.28 22.41 -21.95
CA GLU A 64 24.11 23.46 -21.35
C GLU A 64 23.26 24.51 -20.62
N ILE A 65 22.21 25.02 -21.26
CA ILE A 65 21.23 25.92 -20.63
C ILE A 65 20.65 25.28 -19.37
N LEU A 66 20.16 24.04 -19.46
CA LEU A 66 19.55 23.33 -18.33
C LEU A 66 20.56 23.08 -17.19
N SER A 67 21.84 22.85 -17.50
CA SER A 67 22.92 22.72 -16.51
C SER A 67 23.16 24.03 -15.75
N HIS A 68 23.23 25.16 -16.46
CA HIS A 68 23.38 26.48 -15.85
C HIS A 68 22.17 26.86 -14.98
N VAL A 69 20.96 26.59 -15.49
CA VAL A 69 19.72 26.75 -14.72
C VAL A 69 19.79 25.92 -13.45
N ASN A 70 20.10 24.62 -13.54
CA ASN A 70 20.17 23.73 -12.38
C ASN A 70 21.19 24.18 -11.33
N LYS A 71 22.36 24.69 -11.75
CA LYS A 71 23.38 25.23 -10.83
C LYS A 71 22.84 26.44 -10.06
N ARG A 72 22.30 27.45 -10.74
CA ARG A 72 21.78 28.67 -10.09
C ARG A 72 20.57 28.39 -9.20
N VAL A 73 19.64 27.62 -9.74
CA VAL A 73 18.41 27.21 -9.05
C VAL A 73 18.75 26.42 -7.77
N LYS A 74 19.77 25.56 -7.77
CA LYS A 74 20.19 24.80 -6.57
C LYS A 74 20.64 25.68 -5.39
N HIS A 75 21.23 26.84 -5.66
CA HIS A 75 21.73 27.75 -4.62
C HIS A 75 20.68 28.77 -4.14
N HIS A 76 19.60 28.99 -4.89
CA HIS A 76 18.53 29.94 -4.55
C HIS A 76 17.15 29.25 -4.52
N PRO A 77 16.70 28.72 -3.37
CA PRO A 77 15.42 28.03 -3.25
C PRO A 77 14.19 28.95 -3.40
N GLU A 78 14.36 30.27 -3.26
CA GLU A 78 13.29 31.28 -3.37
C GLU A 78 12.78 31.49 -4.81
N ILE A 79 13.52 31.02 -5.81
CA ILE A 79 13.17 31.21 -7.21
C ILE A 79 12.08 30.23 -7.62
N GLY A 80 10.88 30.75 -7.88
CA GLY A 80 9.74 29.98 -8.40
C GLY A 80 9.94 29.56 -9.86
N LEU A 81 9.51 28.35 -10.20
CA LEU A 81 9.59 27.80 -11.56
C LEU A 81 8.18 27.76 -12.20
N PRO A 82 8.07 27.90 -13.53
CA PRO A 82 6.79 28.08 -14.23
C PRO A 82 5.98 26.78 -14.35
N LEU A 83 5.26 26.41 -13.29
CA LEU A 83 4.50 25.16 -13.22
C LEU A 83 3.46 25.01 -14.34
N VAL A 84 2.60 26.03 -14.53
CA VAL A 84 1.45 25.93 -15.46
C VAL A 84 1.90 25.68 -16.91
N GLN A 85 3.00 26.31 -17.32
CA GLN A 85 3.56 26.17 -18.67
C GLN A 85 4.34 24.86 -18.84
N LEU A 86 5.07 24.41 -17.81
CA LEU A 86 5.68 23.08 -17.82
C LEU A 86 4.62 21.98 -17.95
N TRP A 87 3.46 22.22 -17.36
CA TRP A 87 2.30 21.35 -17.42
C TRP A 87 1.61 21.28 -18.78
N SER A 88 1.45 22.41 -19.47
CA SER A 88 0.87 22.41 -20.82
C SER A 88 1.76 21.65 -21.79
N MET A 89 3.08 21.89 -21.74
CA MET A 89 4.04 21.16 -22.57
C MET A 89 4.04 19.66 -22.30
N TYR A 90 3.93 19.23 -21.04
CA TYR A 90 3.88 17.81 -20.73
C TYR A 90 2.69 17.08 -21.39
N ARG A 91 1.57 17.80 -21.62
CA ARG A 91 0.39 17.28 -22.34
C ARG A 91 0.56 17.30 -23.85
N GLU A 92 1.04 18.41 -24.39
CA GLU A 92 1.18 18.64 -25.84
C GLU A 92 2.24 17.72 -26.47
N PHE A 93 3.34 17.47 -25.78
CA PHE A 93 4.46 16.68 -26.30
C PHE A 93 4.39 15.19 -25.88
N SER A 94 3.24 14.53 -26.10
CA SER A 94 3.04 13.11 -25.74
C SER A 94 3.95 12.13 -26.49
N GLY A 95 4.38 12.49 -27.71
CA GLY A 95 5.25 11.67 -28.57
C GLY A 95 6.76 11.86 -28.37
N ALA A 96 7.21 12.78 -27.49
CA ALA A 96 8.63 13.10 -27.30
C ALA A 96 9.14 12.70 -25.88
N PRO A 97 9.81 11.55 -25.73
CA PRO A 97 10.28 11.01 -24.45
C PRO A 97 11.12 11.98 -23.62
N MET A 98 12.03 12.68 -24.30
CA MET A 98 13.06 13.50 -23.71
C MET A 98 12.46 14.79 -23.12
N VAL A 99 11.57 15.43 -23.89
CA VAL A 99 10.78 16.61 -23.47
C VAL A 99 10.00 16.29 -22.20
N ARG A 100 9.30 15.15 -22.17
CA ARG A 100 8.55 14.70 -20.99
C ARG A 100 9.43 14.52 -19.76
N ASN A 101 10.57 13.85 -19.88
CA ASN A 101 11.45 13.63 -18.74
C ASN A 101 11.92 14.94 -18.11
N PHE A 102 12.31 15.93 -18.92
CA PHE A 102 12.73 17.23 -18.43
C PHE A 102 11.58 18.07 -17.89
N CYS A 103 10.43 18.12 -18.56
CA CYS A 103 9.22 18.75 -18.01
C CYS A 103 8.95 18.24 -16.60
N VAL A 104 9.02 16.93 -16.39
CA VAL A 104 8.69 16.35 -15.09
C VAL A 104 9.75 16.68 -14.03
N VAL A 105 11.05 16.66 -14.36
CA VAL A 105 12.12 17.09 -13.43
C VAL A 105 11.92 18.53 -12.97
N TYR A 106 11.62 19.45 -13.89
CA TYR A 106 11.41 20.85 -13.54
C TYR A 106 10.10 21.08 -12.79
N ILE A 107 9.05 20.30 -13.07
CA ILE A 107 7.82 20.33 -12.27
C ILE A 107 8.12 19.89 -10.83
N GLU A 108 8.93 18.84 -10.61
CA GLU A 108 9.33 18.45 -9.25
C GLU A 108 10.10 19.55 -8.53
N MET A 109 11.10 20.14 -9.19
CA MET A 109 11.89 21.22 -8.61
C MET A 109 11.02 22.43 -8.28
N ALA A 110 10.04 22.72 -9.13
CA ALA A 110 9.09 23.80 -8.91
C ALA A 110 8.20 23.52 -7.69
N PHE A 111 7.68 22.29 -7.57
CA PHE A 111 6.86 21.89 -6.43
C PHE A 111 7.61 21.94 -5.10
N ASP A 112 8.87 21.51 -5.05
CA ASP A 112 9.65 21.54 -3.80
C ASP A 112 9.80 22.96 -3.23
N ARG A 113 9.89 23.97 -4.11
CA ARG A 113 10.16 25.38 -3.79
C ARG A 113 8.94 26.22 -3.42
N MET A 114 7.73 25.71 -3.67
CA MET A 114 6.53 26.49 -3.39
C MET A 114 6.25 26.61 -1.89
N PRO A 115 5.63 27.73 -1.44
CA PRO A 115 5.07 27.83 -0.10
C PRO A 115 3.90 26.86 0.09
N VAL A 116 3.70 26.39 1.33
CA VAL A 116 2.74 25.34 1.72
C VAL A 116 1.30 25.67 1.28
N VAL A 117 0.91 26.94 1.34
CA VAL A 117 -0.44 27.41 0.96
C VAL A 117 -0.71 27.24 -0.55
N ASP A 118 0.29 27.52 -1.39
CA ASP A 118 0.15 27.40 -2.84
C ASP A 118 0.34 25.96 -3.33
N LYS A 119 1.06 25.12 -2.56
CA LYS A 119 1.21 23.67 -2.77
C LYS A 119 -0.14 22.95 -2.73
N GLY A 120 -1.02 23.29 -1.78
CA GLY A 120 -2.37 22.70 -1.69
C GLY A 120 -3.25 23.01 -2.91
N LYS A 121 -3.31 24.28 -3.32
CA LYS A 121 -4.14 24.75 -4.44
C LYS A 121 -3.68 24.25 -5.81
N HIS A 122 -2.37 24.34 -6.08
CA HIS A 122 -1.80 23.92 -7.36
C HIS A 122 -1.57 22.41 -7.42
N GLY A 123 -1.38 21.77 -6.27
CA GLY A 123 -1.21 20.33 -6.13
C GLY A 123 -2.42 19.54 -6.59
N SER A 124 -3.66 19.92 -6.20
CA SER A 124 -4.85 19.15 -6.62
C SER A 124 -5.11 19.23 -8.13
N GLY A 125 -4.88 20.41 -8.74
CA GLY A 125 -4.95 20.59 -10.19
C GLY A 125 -3.85 19.84 -10.94
N ALA A 126 -2.65 19.76 -10.36
CA ALA A 126 -1.54 18.98 -10.86
C ALA A 126 -1.79 17.47 -10.77
N ILE A 127 -2.41 16.99 -9.70
CA ILE A 127 -2.79 15.58 -9.56
C ILE A 127 -3.80 15.16 -10.64
N SER A 128 -4.90 15.90 -10.78
CA SER A 128 -5.92 15.62 -11.79
C SER A 128 -5.33 15.63 -13.22
N ARG A 129 -4.36 16.53 -13.47
CA ARG A 129 -3.62 16.58 -14.74
C ARG A 129 -2.58 15.47 -14.90
N TYR A 130 -1.92 14.98 -13.84
CA TYR A 130 -0.97 13.87 -13.91
C TYR A 130 -1.69 12.56 -14.23
N PHE A 131 -2.83 12.31 -13.59
CA PHE A 131 -3.58 11.06 -13.76
C PHE A 131 -4.18 10.93 -15.17
N LYS A 132 -4.81 11.97 -15.72
CA LYS A 132 -5.27 11.94 -17.13
C LYS A 132 -4.17 11.65 -18.16
N VAL A 133 -2.90 11.85 -17.80
CA VAL A 133 -1.75 11.59 -18.68
C VAL A 133 -1.16 10.18 -18.47
N SER A 134 -1.37 9.57 -17.29
CA SER A 134 -0.98 8.18 -17.00
C SER A 134 -1.70 7.20 -17.92
N GLU A 135 -2.99 7.44 -18.16
CA GLU A 135 -3.86 6.59 -18.98
C GLU A 135 -3.40 6.47 -20.45
N SER A 136 -2.63 7.44 -20.96
CA SER A 136 -2.17 7.50 -22.35
C SER A 136 -0.68 7.16 -22.55
N ALA A 137 0.06 6.76 -21.50
CA ALA A 137 1.52 6.63 -21.54
C ALA A 137 2.02 5.16 -21.47
N PRO A 138 3.10 4.80 -22.20
CA PRO A 138 3.70 3.45 -22.16
C PRO A 138 4.21 3.03 -20.75
N ARG A 139 4.23 1.73 -20.46
CA ARG A 139 4.55 1.13 -19.13
C ARG A 139 5.81 1.69 -18.45
N TYR A 140 6.87 2.05 -19.19
CA TYR A 140 8.10 2.63 -18.63
C TYR A 140 7.89 4.04 -18.02
N TYR A 141 7.00 4.85 -18.60
CA TYR A 141 6.65 6.16 -18.07
C TYR A 141 5.87 6.05 -16.77
N SER A 142 5.07 4.99 -16.61
CA SER A 142 4.30 4.77 -15.40
C SER A 142 5.22 4.75 -14.17
N GLN A 143 6.40 4.11 -14.21
CA GLN A 143 7.25 3.91 -13.02
C GLN A 143 7.85 5.23 -12.47
N ASN A 144 8.26 6.15 -13.35
CA ASN A 144 8.69 7.50 -12.94
C ASN A 144 7.52 8.43 -12.60
N CYS A 145 6.36 8.27 -13.25
CA CYS A 145 5.15 9.01 -12.88
C CYS A 145 4.63 8.59 -11.50
N HIS A 146 4.70 7.29 -11.18
CA HIS A 146 4.32 6.74 -9.88
C HIS A 146 5.10 7.41 -8.75
N LYS A 147 6.45 7.38 -8.77
CA LYS A 147 7.30 8.00 -7.73
C LYS A 147 6.99 9.49 -7.46
N ARG A 148 6.33 10.16 -8.42
CA ARG A 148 6.06 11.60 -8.42
C ARG A 148 4.64 11.94 -7.99
N THR A 149 3.64 11.19 -8.48
CA THR A 149 2.27 11.20 -7.95
C THR A 149 2.28 10.96 -6.44
N ILE A 150 3.13 10.03 -6.01
CA ILE A 150 3.45 9.72 -4.62
C ILE A 150 3.90 10.96 -3.82
N LYS A 151 4.96 11.63 -4.30
CA LYS A 151 5.51 12.83 -3.68
C LYS A 151 4.47 13.96 -3.65
N LEU A 152 3.63 14.06 -4.68
CA LEU A 152 2.60 15.07 -4.81
C LEU A 152 1.42 14.84 -3.84
N ILE A 153 0.95 13.59 -3.67
CA ILE A 153 -0.05 13.27 -2.63
C ILE A 153 0.51 13.49 -1.23
N ILE A 154 1.75 13.07 -1.01
CA ILE A 154 2.47 13.27 0.24
C ILE A 154 2.51 14.76 0.62
N VAL A 155 2.84 15.63 -0.34
CA VAL A 155 2.89 17.08 -0.13
C VAL A 155 1.50 17.65 0.10
N ILE A 156 0.46 17.13 -0.56
CA ILE A 156 -0.93 17.60 -0.34
C ILE A 156 -1.49 17.11 1.00
N GLY A 157 -1.12 15.90 1.43
CA GLY A 157 -1.43 15.41 2.77
C GLY A 157 -0.75 16.22 3.87
N GLU A 158 0.53 16.62 3.67
CA GLU A 158 1.26 17.53 4.56
C GLU A 158 0.61 18.92 4.62
N CYS A 159 0.01 19.41 3.53
CA CYS A 159 -0.67 20.70 3.46
C CYS A 159 -2.09 20.68 4.08
N HIS A 160 -2.70 19.50 4.29
CA HIS A 160 -4.07 19.34 4.78
C HIS A 160 -4.15 18.36 5.97
N SER A 161 -3.26 18.54 6.95
CA SER A 161 -3.24 17.74 8.19
C SER A 161 -4.47 17.94 9.06
N THR A 162 -5.17 19.07 8.95
CA THR A 162 -6.34 19.44 9.78
C THR A 162 -7.69 19.26 9.08
N SER A 163 -7.84 19.62 7.79
CA SER A 163 -9.01 19.29 6.96
C SER A 163 -8.72 19.57 5.48
N LEU A 164 -9.32 18.79 4.58
CA LEU A 164 -9.29 19.05 3.14
C LEU A 164 -10.45 19.98 2.76
N ASP A 165 -10.14 20.96 1.93
CA ASP A 165 -11.13 21.87 1.35
C ASP A 165 -12.07 21.08 0.41
N GLU A 166 -13.39 21.30 0.48
CA GLU A 166 -14.41 20.51 -0.23
C GLU A 166 -14.20 20.52 -1.76
N ASN A 167 -13.71 21.64 -2.28
CA ASN A 167 -13.42 21.85 -3.70
C ASN A 167 -12.21 21.02 -4.18
N ILE A 168 -11.30 20.69 -3.27
CA ILE A 168 -10.17 19.77 -3.52
C ILE A 168 -10.66 18.32 -3.46
N GLY A 169 -11.55 18.00 -2.50
CA GLY A 169 -12.16 16.68 -2.38
C GLY A 169 -12.92 16.23 -3.62
N ALA A 170 -13.70 17.12 -4.25
CA ALA A 170 -14.42 16.82 -5.49
C ALA A 170 -13.50 16.33 -6.63
N LYS A 171 -12.32 16.96 -6.80
CA LYS A 171 -11.34 16.54 -7.83
C LYS A 171 -10.72 15.18 -7.53
N PHE A 172 -10.62 14.81 -6.26
CA PHE A 172 -10.12 13.51 -5.82
C PHE A 172 -11.13 12.38 -6.05
N LYS A 173 -12.44 12.66 -5.93
CA LYS A 173 -13.49 11.69 -6.29
C LYS A 173 -13.42 11.29 -7.76
N ASP A 174 -13.22 12.25 -8.65
CA ASP A 174 -13.11 12.00 -10.11
C ASP A 174 -11.93 11.09 -10.49
N ILE A 175 -10.88 11.05 -9.65
CA ILE A 175 -9.69 10.21 -9.88
C ILE A 175 -9.91 8.78 -9.37
N GLY A 176 -10.73 8.61 -8.34
CA GLY A 176 -10.94 7.34 -7.65
C GLY A 176 -11.58 6.25 -8.52
N SER A 177 -12.28 6.62 -9.58
CA SER A 177 -13.03 5.69 -10.44
C SER A 177 -12.20 5.00 -11.53
N GLY A 178 -10.94 5.40 -11.74
CA GLY A 178 -10.07 4.88 -12.80
C GLY A 178 -9.03 3.83 -12.34
N ARG A 179 -8.31 3.22 -13.31
CA ARG A 179 -7.12 2.35 -13.05
C ARG A 179 -6.04 3.06 -12.22
N ASP A 180 -5.92 4.35 -12.44
CA ASP A 180 -5.01 5.24 -11.71
C ASP A 180 -5.38 5.40 -10.23
N GLY A 181 -6.68 5.36 -9.90
CA GLY A 181 -7.15 5.35 -8.52
C GLY A 181 -6.70 4.10 -7.76
N GLN A 182 -6.69 2.93 -8.41
CA GLN A 182 -6.21 1.69 -7.79
C GLN A 182 -4.71 1.73 -7.48
N ILE A 183 -3.93 2.20 -8.45
CA ILE A 183 -2.50 2.46 -8.30
C ILE A 183 -2.21 3.39 -7.12
N PHE A 184 -3.04 4.42 -6.98
CA PHE A 184 -2.94 5.39 -5.91
C PHE A 184 -3.24 4.77 -4.54
N VAL A 185 -4.33 4.01 -4.45
CA VAL A 185 -4.72 3.27 -3.24
C VAL A 185 -3.63 2.29 -2.81
N ASP A 186 -3.07 1.53 -3.74
CA ASP A 186 -1.96 0.62 -3.46
C ASP A 186 -0.75 1.36 -2.90
N PHE A 187 -0.46 2.54 -3.44
CA PHE A 187 0.60 3.36 -2.91
C PHE A 187 0.31 3.88 -1.49
N CYS A 188 -0.92 4.36 -1.24
CA CYS A 188 -1.34 4.79 0.09
C CYS A 188 -1.19 3.67 1.11
N LEU A 189 -1.53 2.44 0.73
CA LEU A 189 -1.31 1.26 1.55
C LEU A 189 0.18 1.07 1.85
N HIS A 190 1.06 1.16 0.83
CA HIS A 190 2.50 1.05 1.06
C HIS A 190 3.05 2.12 2.02
N MET A 191 2.56 3.36 1.93
CA MET A 191 2.93 4.45 2.85
C MET A 191 2.47 4.19 4.28
N LEU A 192 1.26 3.68 4.47
CA LEU A 192 0.72 3.38 5.80
C LEU A 192 1.47 2.21 6.44
N LEU A 193 1.83 1.20 5.65
CA LEU A 193 2.64 0.05 6.10
C LEU A 193 4.10 0.41 6.37
N TYR A 194 4.64 1.46 5.74
CA TYR A 194 6.04 1.85 5.91
C TYR A 194 6.33 2.23 7.37
N GLN A 195 7.33 1.58 7.94
CA GLN A 195 7.92 1.92 9.24
C GLN A 195 9.42 2.19 9.05
N PRO A 196 10.00 3.19 9.75
CA PRO A 196 11.43 3.43 9.69
C PRO A 196 12.20 2.18 10.15
N LEU A 197 13.24 1.81 9.39
CA LEU A 197 14.06 0.64 9.71
C LEU A 197 14.82 0.86 11.03
N SER A 198 14.66 -0.06 11.97
CA SER A 198 15.55 -0.25 13.11
C SER A 198 16.83 -0.97 12.66
N HIS A 199 17.95 -0.72 13.36
CA HIS A 199 19.26 -1.28 13.01
C HIS A 199 19.19 -2.80 12.75
N GLY A 200 19.49 -3.24 11.52
CA GLY A 200 19.59 -4.65 11.14
C GLY A 200 18.51 -5.18 10.17
N ALA A 201 17.39 -4.47 9.97
CA ALA A 201 16.36 -4.91 9.02
C ALA A 201 16.63 -4.39 7.60
N ARG A 202 16.53 -5.27 6.59
CA ARG A 202 16.65 -4.90 5.16
C ARG A 202 15.39 -4.20 4.62
N CYS A 203 14.20 -4.55 5.13
CA CYS A 203 12.91 -4.00 4.69
C CYS A 203 11.88 -3.95 5.82
N PRO A 204 10.95 -2.98 5.81
CA PRO A 204 9.83 -2.95 6.75
C PRO A 204 8.87 -4.14 6.52
N PRO A 205 8.21 -4.65 7.58
CA PRO A 205 7.19 -5.69 7.46
C PRO A 205 6.05 -5.28 6.52
N GLY A 206 5.56 -6.21 5.69
CA GLY A 206 4.46 -5.94 4.76
C GLY A 206 4.86 -5.27 3.45
N LEU A 207 6.15 -4.99 3.24
CA LEU A 207 6.68 -4.38 2.02
C LEU A 207 7.84 -5.18 1.43
N SER A 208 8.00 -5.07 0.12
CA SER A 208 9.21 -5.47 -0.61
C SER A 208 10.24 -4.34 -0.67
N VAL A 209 11.48 -4.66 -1.07
CA VAL A 209 12.56 -3.69 -1.27
C VAL A 209 12.12 -2.60 -2.24
N SER A 210 11.59 -3.00 -3.40
CA SER A 210 11.12 -2.07 -4.42
C SER A 210 9.97 -1.16 -3.95
N GLN A 211 9.04 -1.68 -3.12
CA GLN A 211 7.96 -0.89 -2.55
C GLN A 211 8.45 0.09 -1.49
N SER A 212 9.39 -0.34 -0.64
CA SER A 212 10.01 0.51 0.39
C SER A 212 10.78 1.67 -0.25
N GLU A 213 11.60 1.39 -1.27
CA GLU A 213 12.33 2.42 -2.04
C GLU A 213 11.38 3.38 -2.78
N ARG A 214 10.25 2.87 -3.25
CA ARG A 214 9.21 3.69 -3.89
C ARG A 214 8.57 4.68 -2.91
N VAL A 215 8.47 4.31 -1.62
CA VAL A 215 7.91 5.14 -0.55
C VAL A 215 8.92 6.17 -0.04
N THR A 216 10.17 5.75 0.22
CA THR A 216 11.21 6.63 0.79
C THR A 216 11.87 7.52 -0.25
N GLY A 217 12.01 7.05 -1.49
CA GLY A 217 12.76 7.75 -2.52
C GLY A 217 14.25 7.85 -2.14
N LYS A 218 14.83 9.06 -2.20
CA LYS A 218 16.26 9.29 -1.91
C LYS A 218 16.57 9.55 -0.43
N LEU A 219 15.57 9.90 0.39
CA LEU A 219 15.75 10.33 1.77
C LEU A 219 14.81 9.53 2.68
N PRO A 220 15.29 8.89 3.76
CA PRO A 220 14.45 8.11 4.65
C PRO A 220 13.46 9.03 5.39
N LEU A 221 12.17 8.66 5.36
CA LEU A 221 11.12 9.37 6.08
C LEU A 221 11.13 8.96 7.55
N LYS A 222 11.26 9.94 8.45
CA LYS A 222 11.34 9.75 9.90
C LYS A 222 10.63 10.88 10.65
N GLY A 223 10.24 10.61 11.90
CA GLY A 223 9.69 11.60 12.83
C GLY A 223 8.34 12.19 12.38
N ASP A 224 8.12 13.45 12.71
CA ASP A 224 6.84 14.14 12.50
C ASP A 224 6.44 14.25 11.03
N LEU A 225 7.41 14.28 10.12
CA LEU A 225 7.15 14.28 8.68
C LEU A 225 6.42 13.00 8.24
N LEU A 226 6.79 11.84 8.78
CA LEU A 226 6.13 10.58 8.45
C LEU A 226 4.69 10.56 8.99
N VAL A 227 4.49 11.05 10.22
CA VAL A 227 3.17 11.12 10.85
C VAL A 227 2.25 12.05 10.05
N SER A 228 2.72 13.24 9.71
CA SER A 228 1.98 14.23 8.91
C SER A 228 1.56 13.64 7.56
N ARG A 229 2.46 12.92 6.88
CA ARG A 229 2.16 12.23 5.62
C ARG A 229 1.07 11.17 5.77
N LYS A 230 1.18 10.31 6.79
CA LYS A 230 0.19 9.24 7.02
C LYS A 230 -1.19 9.80 7.32
N VAL A 231 -1.28 10.80 8.20
CA VAL A 231 -2.54 11.49 8.52
C VAL A 231 -3.12 12.19 7.29
N GLY A 232 -2.28 12.88 6.52
CA GLY A 232 -2.68 13.53 5.28
C GLY A 232 -3.25 12.56 4.25
N ILE A 233 -2.64 11.38 4.09
CA ILE A 233 -3.15 10.32 3.21
C ILE A 233 -4.54 9.84 3.67
N LEU A 234 -4.75 9.65 4.98
CA LEU A 234 -6.06 9.25 5.51
C LEU A 234 -7.15 10.27 5.21
N ASN A 235 -6.83 11.57 5.31
CA ASN A 235 -7.75 12.65 4.94
C ASN A 235 -8.06 12.63 3.43
N VAL A 236 -7.05 12.43 2.57
CA VAL A 236 -7.26 12.35 1.12
C VAL A 236 -8.16 11.17 0.75
N ILE A 237 -7.95 10.01 1.35
CA ILE A 237 -8.79 8.83 1.11
C ILE A 237 -10.23 9.07 1.56
N GLU A 238 -10.43 9.74 2.69
CA GLU A 238 -11.78 10.15 3.14
C GLU A 238 -12.46 11.05 2.11
N ALA A 239 -11.74 12.03 1.55
CA ALA A 239 -12.29 12.95 0.55
C ALA A 239 -12.60 12.27 -0.79
N MET A 240 -11.86 11.22 -1.16
CA MET A 240 -12.12 10.43 -2.36
C MET A 240 -13.41 9.62 -2.30
N ASP A 241 -13.94 9.34 -1.10
CA ASP A 241 -15.23 8.67 -0.89
C ASP A 241 -15.33 7.35 -1.68
N LEU A 242 -14.25 6.57 -1.63
CA LEU A 242 -14.13 5.27 -2.31
C LEU A 242 -15.01 4.20 -1.64
N ALA A 243 -15.24 3.10 -2.37
CA ALA A 243 -15.98 1.95 -1.85
C ALA A 243 -15.38 1.42 -0.53
N PRO A 244 -16.21 1.05 0.45
CA PRO A 244 -15.77 0.54 1.75
C PRO A 244 -14.74 -0.60 1.66
N GLU A 245 -14.93 -1.53 0.73
CA GLU A 245 -14.06 -2.70 0.52
C GLU A 245 -12.65 -2.31 0.05
N ILE A 246 -12.52 -1.19 -0.66
CA ILE A 246 -11.24 -0.69 -1.16
C ILE A 246 -10.46 0.00 -0.03
N VAL A 247 -11.16 0.79 0.81
CA VAL A 247 -10.52 1.57 1.89
C VAL A 247 -10.31 0.76 3.17
N TYR A 248 -11.04 -0.33 3.35
CA TYR A 248 -10.97 -1.17 4.56
C TYR A 248 -9.53 -1.63 4.88
N PRO A 249 -8.74 -2.19 3.95
CA PRO A 249 -7.36 -2.59 4.24
C PRO A 249 -6.45 -1.43 4.63
N LEU A 250 -6.70 -0.22 4.11
CA LEU A 250 -5.90 0.97 4.37
C LEU A 250 -6.13 1.46 5.79
N TYR A 251 -7.40 1.58 6.20
CA TYR A 251 -7.72 1.96 7.57
C TYR A 251 -7.29 0.90 8.57
N LEU A 252 -7.41 -0.39 8.23
CA LEU A 252 -6.91 -1.47 9.08
C LEU A 252 -5.39 -1.37 9.30
N ALA A 253 -4.63 -1.09 8.22
CA ALA A 253 -3.18 -0.87 8.30
C ALA A 253 -2.83 0.34 9.17
N GLY A 254 -3.51 1.47 8.99
CA GLY A 254 -3.28 2.68 9.79
C GLY A 254 -3.67 2.51 11.27
N SER A 255 -4.65 1.66 11.59
CA SER A 255 -4.99 1.33 12.98
C SER A 255 -3.96 0.43 13.68
N ALA A 256 -3.02 -0.14 12.93
CA ALA A 256 -1.89 -0.93 13.43
C ALA A 256 -0.54 -0.18 13.35
N ASP A 257 -0.60 1.14 13.21
CA ASP A 257 0.58 2.02 13.17
C ASP A 257 1.28 2.12 14.54
N SER A 258 2.50 2.67 14.58
CA SER A 258 3.23 2.97 15.82
C SER A 258 2.86 4.33 16.42
N HIS A 259 2.27 5.24 15.64
CA HIS A 259 1.94 6.59 16.08
C HIS A 259 0.45 6.75 16.42
N GLY A 260 0.16 7.19 17.65
CA GLY A 260 -1.21 7.31 18.18
C GLY A 260 -2.15 8.21 17.36
N LEU A 261 -1.65 9.28 16.72
CA LEU A 261 -2.47 10.14 15.86
C LEU A 261 -2.99 9.41 14.62
N VAL A 262 -2.14 8.59 13.99
CA VAL A 262 -2.51 7.77 12.83
C VAL A 262 -3.51 6.70 13.24
N ILE A 263 -3.28 6.04 14.39
CA ILE A 263 -4.19 5.02 14.94
C ILE A 263 -5.58 5.63 15.18
N LYS A 264 -5.66 6.72 15.94
CA LYS A 264 -6.93 7.38 16.31
C LYS A 264 -7.71 7.79 15.06
N ARG A 265 -7.04 8.40 14.08
CA ARG A 265 -7.67 8.83 12.83
C ARG A 265 -8.15 7.65 12.00
N SER A 266 -7.35 6.59 11.91
CA SER A 266 -7.71 5.39 11.15
C SER A 266 -8.89 4.65 11.78
N GLU A 267 -8.95 4.55 13.11
CA GLU A 267 -10.08 3.92 13.81
C GLU A 267 -11.37 4.70 13.67
N GLU A 268 -11.30 6.04 13.68
CA GLU A 268 -12.43 6.91 13.39
C GLU A 268 -12.99 6.64 11.99
N LEU A 269 -12.12 6.62 10.97
CA LEU A 269 -12.51 6.37 9.58
C LEU A 269 -13.00 4.93 9.36
N LEU A 270 -12.39 3.95 10.04
CA LEU A 270 -12.83 2.56 9.98
C LEU A 270 -14.27 2.42 10.49
N LYS A 271 -14.63 3.10 11.59
CA LYS A 271 -15.98 3.10 12.16
C LYS A 271 -16.99 3.92 11.37
N LYS A 272 -16.57 5.01 10.72
CA LYS A 272 -17.47 5.90 9.99
C LYS A 272 -17.70 5.49 8.54
N LYS A 273 -16.61 5.19 7.80
CA LYS A 273 -16.62 4.98 6.35
C LYS A 273 -16.54 3.51 5.95
N ALA A 274 -15.94 2.67 6.78
CA ALA A 274 -15.75 1.25 6.47
C ALA A 274 -16.63 0.30 7.30
N ALA A 275 -17.55 0.82 8.12
CA ALA A 275 -18.45 0.01 8.93
C ALA A 275 -19.42 -0.85 8.09
N GLY A 276 -19.80 -0.38 6.90
CA GLY A 276 -20.64 -1.11 5.96
C GLY A 276 -19.89 -2.05 5.02
N ALA A 277 -18.57 -2.21 5.17
CA ALA A 277 -17.78 -3.04 4.25
C ALA A 277 -18.20 -4.51 4.34
N ASN A 278 -18.39 -5.14 3.18
CA ASN A 278 -18.68 -6.56 3.12
C ASN A 278 -17.42 -7.38 3.45
N ILE A 279 -17.36 -7.95 4.66
CA ILE A 279 -16.25 -8.79 5.12
C ILE A 279 -16.18 -10.15 4.41
N ASP A 280 -17.17 -10.48 3.58
CA ASP A 280 -17.17 -11.66 2.71
C ASP A 280 -16.93 -11.32 1.23
N ASP A 281 -16.46 -10.10 0.91
CA ASP A 281 -15.99 -9.79 -0.43
C ASP A 281 -14.70 -10.57 -0.78
N SER A 282 -14.71 -11.26 -1.92
CA SER A 282 -13.59 -12.11 -2.34
C SER A 282 -12.31 -11.31 -2.60
N ASN A 283 -12.41 -10.09 -3.13
CA ASN A 283 -11.24 -9.28 -3.44
C ASN A 283 -10.63 -8.70 -2.16
N LEU A 284 -11.47 -8.26 -1.22
CA LEU A 284 -11.05 -7.82 0.11
C LEU A 284 -10.31 -8.94 0.84
N ILE A 285 -10.90 -10.13 0.93
CA ILE A 285 -10.29 -11.28 1.62
C ILE A 285 -8.96 -11.69 0.97
N LYS A 286 -8.89 -11.73 -0.36
CA LYS A 286 -7.61 -12.00 -1.07
C LYS A 286 -6.53 -10.98 -0.73
N ARG A 287 -6.88 -9.69 -0.66
CA ARG A 287 -5.94 -8.63 -0.27
C ARG A 287 -5.47 -8.79 1.18
N LEU A 288 -6.38 -9.11 2.10
CA LEU A 288 -6.04 -9.34 3.51
C LEU A 288 -5.16 -10.58 3.69
N PHE A 289 -5.40 -11.67 2.95
CA PHE A 289 -4.52 -12.85 2.96
C PHE A 289 -3.14 -12.53 2.41
N PHE A 290 -3.05 -11.75 1.33
CA PHE A 290 -1.76 -11.31 0.78
C PHE A 290 -0.96 -10.50 1.82
N LEU A 291 -1.60 -9.58 2.54
CA LEU A 291 -0.98 -8.83 3.63
C LEU A 291 -0.55 -9.74 4.78
N PHE A 292 -1.37 -10.73 5.15
CA PHE A 292 -1.08 -11.60 6.28
C PHE A 292 0.04 -12.62 6.01
N ASN A 293 -0.02 -13.29 4.86
CA ASN A 293 0.90 -14.38 4.51
C ASN A 293 2.18 -13.88 3.81
N GLY A 294 2.14 -12.71 3.15
CA GLY A 294 3.20 -12.28 2.25
C GLY A 294 3.37 -13.22 1.05
N ASN A 295 4.49 -13.09 0.33
CA ASN A 295 4.84 -13.95 -0.81
C ASN A 295 6.28 -14.46 -0.76
N THR A 296 6.91 -14.47 0.43
CA THR A 296 8.33 -14.83 0.61
C THR A 296 8.65 -16.29 0.26
N GLY A 297 7.67 -17.20 0.32
CA GLY A 297 7.84 -18.62 0.02
C GLY A 297 7.65 -19.01 -1.46
N VAL A 298 7.42 -18.05 -2.35
CA VAL A 298 7.21 -18.33 -3.79
C VAL A 298 8.53 -18.18 -4.54
N GLU A 299 9.10 -19.30 -4.99
CA GLU A 299 10.41 -19.36 -5.64
C GLU A 299 10.48 -18.54 -6.96
N ASN A 300 9.35 -18.38 -7.64
CA ASN A 300 9.24 -17.67 -8.92
C ASN A 300 9.29 -16.13 -8.81
N ILE A 301 9.44 -15.56 -7.61
CA ILE A 301 9.45 -14.10 -7.41
C ILE A 301 10.87 -13.63 -7.09
N PRO A 302 11.40 -12.61 -7.81
CA PRO A 302 12.68 -11.98 -7.50
C PRO A 302 12.74 -11.50 -6.05
N GLU A 303 13.89 -11.65 -5.39
CA GLU A 303 14.05 -11.31 -3.97
C GLU A 303 13.62 -9.87 -3.64
N ASP A 304 13.92 -8.92 -4.53
CA ASP A 304 13.55 -7.49 -4.36
C ASP A 304 12.05 -7.19 -4.46
N SER A 305 11.28 -8.16 -4.99
CA SER A 305 9.81 -8.09 -5.12
C SER A 305 9.09 -8.96 -4.09
N ARG A 306 9.85 -9.66 -3.22
CA ARG A 306 9.26 -10.44 -2.13
C ARG A 306 8.79 -9.51 -1.02
N VAL A 307 7.51 -9.61 -0.70
CA VAL A 307 6.77 -8.94 0.35
C VAL A 307 6.75 -9.85 1.57
N SER A 308 7.37 -9.38 2.64
CA SER A 308 7.30 -10.03 3.95
C SER A 308 5.89 -9.91 4.56
N PRO A 309 5.47 -10.84 5.43
CA PRO A 309 4.25 -10.69 6.22
C PRO A 309 4.20 -9.34 6.97
N VAL A 310 3.00 -8.80 7.16
CA VAL A 310 2.81 -7.56 7.95
C VAL A 310 3.15 -7.73 9.43
N ASN A 311 3.29 -6.61 10.14
CA ASN A 311 3.61 -6.59 11.56
C ASN A 311 2.56 -7.33 12.43
N VAL A 312 2.95 -7.73 13.64
CA VAL A 312 2.09 -8.52 14.54
C VAL A 312 0.79 -7.79 14.88
N ALA A 313 0.84 -6.48 15.09
CA ALA A 313 -0.34 -5.67 15.41
C ALA A 313 -1.41 -5.74 14.30
N LEU A 314 -0.99 -5.65 13.04
CA LEU A 314 -1.88 -5.76 11.89
C LEU A 314 -2.36 -7.20 11.69
N ARG A 315 -1.50 -8.20 11.89
CA ARG A 315 -1.89 -9.62 11.85
C ARG A 315 -3.01 -9.94 12.83
N VAL A 316 -2.93 -9.44 14.07
CA VAL A 316 -3.97 -9.59 15.09
C VAL A 316 -5.30 -8.99 14.61
N ARG A 317 -5.29 -7.77 14.07
CA ARG A 317 -6.51 -7.13 13.57
C ARG A 317 -7.11 -7.85 12.36
N ILE A 318 -6.29 -8.34 11.43
CA ILE A 318 -6.74 -9.14 10.29
C ILE A 318 -7.38 -10.45 10.77
N MET A 319 -6.82 -11.12 11.79
CA MET A 319 -7.43 -12.35 12.33
C MET A 319 -8.82 -12.11 12.91
N SER A 320 -9.04 -11.01 13.61
CA SER A 320 -10.37 -10.65 14.09
C SER A 320 -11.39 -10.44 12.96
N VAL A 321 -10.94 -10.16 11.73
CA VAL A 321 -11.80 -10.11 10.54
C VAL A 321 -12.04 -11.51 9.99
N PHE A 322 -11.00 -12.32 9.88
CA PHE A 322 -11.12 -13.70 9.36
C PHE A 322 -12.01 -14.59 10.23
N CYS A 323 -12.00 -14.43 11.56
CA CYS A 323 -12.90 -15.14 12.47
C CYS A 323 -14.39 -14.83 12.28
N ARG A 324 -14.75 -13.92 11.36
CA ARG A 324 -16.14 -13.55 11.03
C ARG A 324 -16.49 -13.74 9.56
N SER A 325 -15.53 -14.13 8.72
CA SER A 325 -15.72 -14.27 7.27
C SER A 325 -15.82 -15.74 6.85
N ILE A 326 -16.88 -16.09 6.15
CA ILE A 326 -17.07 -17.41 5.55
C ILE A 326 -16.16 -17.57 4.31
N VAL A 327 -15.95 -16.50 3.55
CA VAL A 327 -15.03 -16.52 2.40
C VAL A 327 -13.59 -16.75 2.85
N ALA A 328 -13.18 -16.16 3.97
CA ALA A 328 -11.87 -16.43 4.56
C ALA A 328 -11.70 -17.91 4.98
N ALA A 329 -12.76 -18.52 5.52
CA ALA A 329 -12.76 -19.94 5.87
C ALA A 329 -12.61 -20.87 4.65
N ASN A 330 -13.01 -20.40 3.48
CA ASN A 330 -13.03 -21.18 2.23
C ASN A 330 -11.96 -20.77 1.21
N SER A 331 -10.94 -20.02 1.63
CA SER A 331 -9.85 -19.51 0.77
C SER A 331 -8.62 -20.41 0.81
N PHE A 332 -8.77 -21.69 0.46
CA PHE A 332 -7.65 -22.63 0.35
C PHE A 332 -6.74 -22.30 -0.85
N PRO A 333 -5.39 -22.33 -0.72
CA PRO A 333 -4.59 -22.77 0.44
C PRO A 333 -4.21 -21.66 1.44
N SER A 334 -4.59 -20.41 1.19
CA SER A 334 -4.22 -19.26 2.03
C SER A 334 -4.69 -19.39 3.49
N THR A 335 -5.86 -19.99 3.71
CA THR A 335 -6.40 -20.32 5.04
C THR A 335 -5.47 -21.25 5.82
N LEU A 336 -4.95 -22.30 5.18
CA LEU A 336 -4.06 -23.27 5.81
C LEU A 336 -2.73 -22.62 6.22
N GLN A 337 -2.13 -21.86 5.30
CA GLN A 337 -0.90 -21.11 5.56
C GLN A 337 -1.08 -20.13 6.73
N CYS A 338 -2.24 -19.47 6.81
CA CYS A 338 -2.58 -18.54 7.87
C CYS A 338 -2.63 -19.23 9.25
N ILE A 339 -3.32 -20.38 9.34
CA ILE A 339 -3.43 -21.17 10.59
C ILE A 339 -2.04 -21.58 11.09
N PHE A 340 -1.23 -22.22 10.23
CA PHE A 340 0.11 -22.64 10.61
C PHE A 340 1.04 -21.46 10.91
N GLY A 341 0.88 -20.35 10.19
CA GLY A 341 1.60 -19.10 10.45
C GLY A 341 1.26 -18.45 11.79
N CYS A 342 0.06 -18.68 12.35
CA CYS A 342 -0.31 -18.26 13.70
C CYS A 342 0.26 -19.19 14.78
N ILE A 343 0.17 -20.51 14.57
CA ILE A 343 0.55 -21.50 15.58
C ILE A 343 2.08 -21.64 15.69
N TYR A 344 2.78 -21.67 14.54
CA TYR A 344 4.21 -22.00 14.47
C TYR A 344 5.09 -20.93 13.81
N GLY A 345 4.49 -19.84 13.33
CA GLY A 345 5.24 -18.80 12.62
C GLY A 345 6.27 -18.08 13.51
N SER A 346 7.40 -17.70 12.92
CA SER A 346 8.39 -16.83 13.57
C SER A 346 7.77 -15.46 13.88
N GLY A 347 7.79 -15.04 15.14
CA GLY A 347 7.19 -13.78 15.59
C GLY A 347 5.72 -13.87 15.99
N THR A 348 5.19 -15.06 16.27
CA THR A 348 3.85 -15.21 16.86
C THR A 348 3.81 -14.79 18.33
N THR A 349 2.68 -14.25 18.78
CA THR A 349 2.41 -13.90 20.17
C THR A 349 1.31 -14.78 20.74
N SER A 350 1.17 -14.86 22.07
CA SER A 350 0.08 -15.61 22.72
C SER A 350 -1.30 -15.20 22.19
N ARG A 351 -1.54 -13.90 22.01
CA ARG A 351 -2.78 -13.38 21.41
C ARG A 351 -2.97 -13.82 19.96
N LEU A 352 -1.92 -13.85 19.15
CA LEU A 352 -2.03 -14.30 17.75
C LEU A 352 -2.26 -15.82 17.66
N LYS A 353 -1.64 -16.61 18.54
CA LYS A 353 -1.92 -18.05 18.68
C LYS A 353 -3.40 -18.29 19.06
N GLN A 354 -3.93 -17.54 20.02
CA GLN A 354 -5.33 -17.60 20.43
C GLN A 354 -6.26 -17.34 19.24
N LEU A 355 -6.07 -16.22 18.55
CA LEU A 355 -6.88 -15.86 17.38
C LEU A 355 -6.73 -16.86 16.22
N GLY A 356 -5.54 -17.43 16.03
CA GLY A 356 -5.32 -18.49 15.04
C GLY A 356 -6.09 -19.77 15.36
N MET A 357 -6.19 -20.13 16.64
CA MET A 357 -6.97 -21.29 17.07
C MET A 357 -8.48 -21.01 17.00
N GLU A 358 -8.92 -19.81 17.38
CA GLU A 358 -10.31 -19.36 17.17
C GLU A 358 -10.69 -19.38 15.68
N PHE A 359 -9.80 -18.90 14.80
CA PHE A 359 -10.00 -18.99 13.36
C PHE A 359 -10.05 -20.43 12.87
N THR A 360 -9.28 -21.34 13.48
CA THR A 360 -9.34 -22.77 13.16
C THR A 360 -10.70 -23.37 13.48
N VAL A 361 -11.27 -23.04 14.64
CA VAL A 361 -12.65 -23.40 15.03
C VAL A 361 -13.65 -22.85 14.01
N TRP A 362 -13.51 -21.57 13.63
CA TRP A 362 -14.36 -20.94 12.63
C TRP A 362 -14.29 -21.64 11.26
N VAL A 363 -13.09 -21.97 10.81
CA VAL A 363 -12.83 -22.70 9.55
C VAL A 363 -13.50 -24.07 9.60
N PHE A 364 -13.31 -24.84 10.67
CA PHE A 364 -13.96 -26.16 10.78
C PHE A 364 -15.48 -26.06 10.85
N LYS A 365 -16.04 -24.98 11.38
CA LYS A 365 -17.48 -24.76 11.41
C LYS A 365 -18.07 -24.40 10.04
N HIS A 366 -17.39 -23.55 9.26
CA HIS A 366 -17.97 -22.91 8.06
C HIS A 366 -17.35 -23.35 6.72
N SER A 367 -16.28 -24.15 6.73
CA SER A 367 -15.67 -24.65 5.50
C SER A 367 -16.57 -25.65 4.76
N VAL A 368 -16.49 -25.62 3.43
CA VAL A 368 -17.09 -26.62 2.54
C VAL A 368 -16.37 -27.96 2.73
N MET A 369 -17.12 -29.07 2.65
CA MET A 369 -16.63 -30.40 2.97
C MET A 369 -15.40 -30.82 2.15
N ASP A 370 -15.32 -30.45 0.88
CA ASP A 370 -14.20 -30.82 0.02
C ASP A 370 -12.88 -30.17 0.46
N GLN A 371 -12.93 -28.89 0.84
CA GLN A 371 -11.78 -28.20 1.41
C GLN A 371 -11.44 -28.75 2.81
N LEU A 372 -12.46 -28.99 3.64
CA LEU A 372 -12.30 -29.54 4.99
C LEU A 372 -11.61 -30.91 4.97
N ARG A 373 -11.93 -31.77 3.99
CA ARG A 373 -11.28 -33.08 3.81
C ARG A 373 -9.78 -32.97 3.53
N LEU A 374 -9.36 -31.93 2.79
CA LEU A 374 -7.95 -31.69 2.48
C LEU A 374 -7.19 -31.10 3.68
N MET A 375 -7.75 -30.09 4.35
CA MET A 375 -7.07 -29.39 5.43
C MET A 375 -7.20 -30.07 6.80
N GLY A 376 -8.32 -30.77 7.06
CA GLY A 376 -8.69 -31.31 8.36
C GLY A 376 -7.61 -32.20 8.98
N PRO A 377 -7.10 -33.23 8.28
CA PRO A 377 -6.05 -34.10 8.81
C PRO A 377 -4.75 -33.33 9.14
N VAL A 378 -4.36 -32.41 8.26
CA VAL A 378 -3.11 -31.63 8.41
C VAL A 378 -3.21 -30.70 9.62
N VAL A 379 -4.33 -29.97 9.73
CA VAL A 379 -4.58 -29.06 10.85
C VAL A 379 -4.72 -29.83 12.17
N LEU A 380 -5.36 -31.01 12.18
CA LEU A 380 -5.44 -31.87 13.37
C LEU A 380 -4.05 -32.24 13.89
N SER A 381 -3.14 -32.68 13.02
CA SER A 381 -1.76 -32.96 13.40
C SER A 381 -1.05 -31.72 13.98
N GLY A 382 -1.33 -30.54 13.43
CA GLY A 382 -0.88 -29.26 13.99
C GLY A 382 -1.44 -28.99 15.38
N ILE A 383 -2.75 -29.14 15.59
CA ILE A 383 -3.38 -28.92 16.90
C ILE A 383 -2.77 -29.85 17.94
N LEU A 384 -2.63 -31.14 17.63
CA LEU A 384 -2.05 -32.12 18.55
C LEU A 384 -0.61 -31.78 18.94
N ARG A 385 0.23 -31.45 17.96
CA ARG A 385 1.62 -31.03 18.23
C ARG A 385 1.67 -29.74 19.06
N SER A 386 0.72 -28.83 18.88
CA SER A 386 0.64 -27.61 19.71
C SER A 386 0.23 -27.92 21.16
N LEU A 387 -0.69 -28.86 21.38
CA LEU A 387 -1.12 -29.30 22.71
C LEU A 387 -0.01 -30.09 23.44
N ASP A 388 0.75 -30.91 22.70
CA ASP A 388 1.88 -31.67 23.25
C ASP A 388 3.07 -30.76 23.62
N GLY A 389 3.27 -29.67 22.86
CA GLY A 389 4.35 -28.72 23.09
C GLY A 389 4.08 -27.65 24.14
N SER A 390 2.84 -27.47 24.61
CA SER A 390 2.52 -26.52 25.69
C SER A 390 2.96 -27.07 27.04
N SER A 391 4.15 -26.69 27.50
CA SER A 391 4.64 -27.02 28.84
C SER A 391 3.86 -26.28 29.93
N VAL A 392 3.82 -26.88 31.12
CA VAL A 392 3.11 -26.46 32.35
C VAL A 392 3.50 -25.04 32.85
N THR A 393 4.49 -24.40 32.22
CA THR A 393 5.05 -23.10 32.59
C THR A 393 4.35 -21.87 31.99
N GLU A 394 3.48 -22.01 30.99
CA GLU A 394 2.69 -20.89 30.44
C GLU A 394 1.36 -20.74 31.21
N ALA A 395 1.41 -20.27 32.46
CA ALA A 395 0.25 -19.94 33.29
C ALA A 395 -0.42 -18.60 32.88
N ASP A 396 -0.53 -18.35 31.57
CA ASP A 396 -1.24 -17.19 31.03
C ASP A 396 -2.68 -17.57 30.69
N ALA A 397 -3.65 -16.72 31.04
CA ALA A 397 -5.06 -16.92 30.68
C ALA A 397 -5.27 -17.20 29.17
N THR A 398 -4.41 -16.61 28.33
CA THR A 398 -4.39 -16.83 26.88
C THR A 398 -3.99 -18.25 26.47
N ALA A 399 -3.14 -18.94 27.24
CA ALA A 399 -2.78 -20.33 26.98
C ALA A 399 -3.97 -21.27 27.28
N GLY A 400 -4.76 -20.97 28.32
CA GLY A 400 -6.02 -21.64 28.60
C GLY A 400 -7.03 -21.49 27.45
N ASP A 401 -7.18 -20.28 26.91
CA ASP A 401 -8.04 -20.01 25.76
C ASP A 401 -7.58 -20.79 24.51
N VAL A 402 -6.27 -20.83 24.23
CA VAL A 402 -5.70 -21.61 23.11
C VAL A 402 -6.04 -23.09 23.25
N LYS A 403 -5.86 -23.67 24.45
CA LYS A 403 -6.24 -25.07 24.71
C LYS A 403 -7.75 -25.29 24.54
N SER A 404 -8.58 -24.38 25.04
CA SER A 404 -10.03 -24.46 24.91
C SER A 404 -10.45 -24.51 23.43
N PHE A 405 -9.97 -23.56 22.61
CA PHE A 405 -10.25 -23.58 21.17
C PHE A 405 -9.67 -24.81 20.45
N ALA A 406 -8.51 -25.31 20.88
CA ALA A 406 -7.92 -26.51 20.32
C ALA A 406 -8.79 -27.76 20.56
N PHE A 407 -9.29 -27.95 21.78
CA PHE A 407 -10.22 -29.04 22.08
C PHE A 407 -11.54 -28.87 21.30
N GLN A 408 -12.09 -27.65 21.28
CA GLN A 408 -13.29 -27.35 20.50
C GLN A 408 -13.12 -27.67 19.01
N ALA A 409 -11.98 -27.33 18.42
CA ALA A 409 -11.66 -27.65 17.04
C ALA A 409 -11.61 -29.17 16.80
N ILE A 410 -11.05 -29.94 17.73
CA ILE A 410 -11.04 -31.42 17.66
C ILE A 410 -12.48 -31.95 17.68
N GLY A 411 -13.33 -31.46 18.59
CA GLY A 411 -14.74 -31.87 18.67
C GLY A 411 -15.53 -31.58 17.39
N LEU A 412 -15.36 -30.36 16.84
CA LEU A 412 -15.99 -29.99 15.56
C LEU A 412 -15.50 -30.86 14.41
N LEU A 413 -14.19 -31.14 14.35
CA LEU A 413 -13.64 -32.01 13.31
C LEU A 413 -14.15 -33.43 13.44
N ALA A 414 -14.32 -33.96 14.66
CA ALA A 414 -14.89 -35.28 14.89
C ALA A 414 -16.34 -35.37 14.40
N SER A 415 -17.15 -34.34 14.67
CA SER A 415 -18.54 -34.32 14.19
C SER A 415 -18.66 -34.21 12.66
N ARG A 416 -17.80 -33.41 12.01
CA ARG A 416 -17.89 -33.17 10.56
C ARG A 416 -17.11 -34.18 9.71
N LEU A 417 -16.03 -34.75 10.23
CA LEU A 417 -15.18 -35.76 9.58
C LEU A 417 -15.00 -36.99 10.49
N PRO A 418 -16.06 -37.77 10.76
CA PRO A 418 -15.98 -38.92 11.66
C PRO A 418 -14.98 -39.98 11.18
N ASN A 419 -14.82 -40.13 9.86
CA ASN A 419 -13.88 -41.05 9.22
C ASN A 419 -12.42 -40.83 9.66
N LEU A 420 -12.04 -39.63 10.10
CA LEU A 420 -10.69 -39.33 10.56
C LEU A 420 -10.36 -39.99 11.91
N PHE A 421 -11.39 -40.24 12.71
CA PHE A 421 -11.29 -40.74 14.08
C PHE A 421 -11.74 -42.20 14.20
N ARG A 422 -12.54 -42.70 13.26
CA ARG A 422 -12.95 -44.11 13.21
C ARG A 422 -11.73 -45.02 13.39
N GLU A 423 -11.88 -46.06 14.20
CA GLU A 423 -10.87 -47.08 14.54
C GLU A 423 -9.63 -46.59 15.35
N LYS A 424 -9.54 -45.31 15.71
CA LYS A 424 -8.40 -44.77 16.49
C LYS A 424 -8.81 -44.37 17.90
N ILE A 425 -8.37 -45.15 18.89
CA ILE A 425 -8.71 -44.91 20.30
C ILE A 425 -7.84 -43.80 20.92
N ASP A 426 -6.68 -43.49 20.31
CA ASP A 426 -5.69 -42.53 20.85
C ASP A 426 -6.29 -41.16 21.19
N MET A 427 -7.21 -40.67 20.35
CA MET A 427 -7.86 -39.38 20.59
C MET A 427 -8.77 -39.40 21.82
N ALA A 428 -9.49 -40.50 22.05
CA ALA A 428 -10.34 -40.65 23.23
C ALA A 428 -9.50 -40.71 24.50
N VAL A 429 -8.42 -41.50 24.50
CA VAL A 429 -7.48 -41.58 25.63
C VAL A 429 -6.91 -40.20 25.95
N ARG A 430 -6.51 -39.45 24.92
CA ARG A 430 -5.98 -38.09 25.07
C ARG A 430 -7.01 -37.13 25.68
N LEU A 431 -8.26 -37.12 25.21
CA LEU A 431 -9.30 -36.24 25.75
C LEU A 431 -9.67 -36.61 27.19
N PHE A 432 -9.77 -37.90 27.54
CA PHE A 432 -10.03 -38.32 28.93
C PHE A 432 -8.88 -37.98 29.86
N ASN A 433 -7.63 -38.13 29.41
CA ASN A 433 -6.47 -37.69 30.17
C ASN A 433 -6.47 -36.16 30.38
N ALA A 434 -6.78 -35.39 29.34
CA ALA A 434 -6.94 -33.94 29.46
C ALA A 434 -8.05 -33.55 30.44
N LEU A 435 -9.20 -34.26 30.42
CA LEU A 435 -10.31 -34.01 31.33
C LEU A 435 -9.91 -34.20 32.81
N LYS A 436 -9.00 -35.13 33.09
CA LYS A 436 -8.47 -35.39 34.43
C LYS A 436 -7.49 -34.31 34.90
N LEU A 437 -6.67 -33.77 33.99
CA LEU A 437 -5.53 -32.91 34.32
C LEU A 437 -5.83 -31.40 34.24
N GLU A 438 -6.72 -30.99 33.35
CA GLU A 438 -6.97 -29.57 33.07
C GLU A 438 -7.96 -28.92 34.06
N ASP A 439 -7.96 -27.58 34.09
CA ASP A 439 -8.79 -26.74 34.96
C ASP A 439 -10.28 -26.78 34.61
N GLN A 440 -11.13 -26.43 35.59
CA GLN A 440 -12.59 -26.51 35.48
C GLN A 440 -13.17 -25.70 34.31
N SER A 441 -12.52 -24.60 33.90
CA SER A 441 -12.93 -23.77 32.76
C SER A 441 -12.80 -24.50 31.41
N ILE A 442 -11.78 -25.35 31.24
CA ILE A 442 -11.50 -26.07 29.99
C ILE A 442 -12.24 -27.43 29.96
N ARG A 443 -12.53 -28.00 31.15
CA ARG A 443 -13.23 -29.29 31.25
C ARG A 443 -14.56 -29.34 30.52
N LEU A 444 -15.34 -28.25 30.55
CA LEU A 444 -16.61 -28.19 29.82
C LEU A 444 -16.40 -28.36 28.31
N THR A 445 -15.46 -27.61 27.73
CA THR A 445 -15.11 -27.73 26.30
C THR A 445 -14.59 -29.13 25.95
N ILE A 446 -13.81 -29.75 26.84
CA ILE A 446 -13.33 -31.12 26.66
C ILE A 446 -14.50 -32.11 26.67
N GLN A 447 -15.47 -31.96 27.58
CA GLN A 447 -16.66 -32.82 27.64
C GLN A 447 -17.51 -32.75 26.37
N GLU A 448 -17.72 -31.55 25.83
CA GLU A 448 -18.41 -31.34 24.55
C GLU A 448 -17.66 -32.01 23.39
N SER A 449 -16.33 -31.92 23.42
CA SER A 449 -15.45 -32.52 22.41
C SER A 449 -15.49 -34.06 22.48
N VAL A 450 -15.49 -34.63 23.68
CA VAL A 450 -15.66 -36.08 23.91
C VAL A 450 -17.02 -36.55 23.42
N THR A 451 -18.08 -35.78 23.66
CA THR A 451 -19.43 -36.12 23.19
C THR A 451 -19.49 -36.15 21.66
N SER A 452 -18.87 -35.17 21.01
CA SER A 452 -18.76 -35.11 19.55
C SER A 452 -17.93 -36.28 19.00
N LEU A 453 -16.86 -36.67 19.69
CA LEU A 453 -16.04 -37.84 19.34
C LEU A 453 -16.81 -39.15 19.52
N ALA A 454 -17.62 -39.29 20.57
CA ALA A 454 -18.45 -40.47 20.79
C ALA A 454 -19.47 -40.67 19.65
N ILE A 455 -20.02 -39.57 19.11
CA ILE A 455 -20.88 -39.63 17.92
C ILE A 455 -20.08 -40.13 16.71
N ALA A 456 -18.83 -39.67 16.52
CA ALA A 456 -17.98 -40.11 15.43
C ALA A 456 -17.69 -41.63 15.45
N TYR A 457 -17.58 -42.24 16.62
CA TYR A 457 -17.36 -43.69 16.78
C TYR A 457 -18.60 -44.56 16.59
N LYS A 458 -19.80 -43.97 16.54
CA LYS A 458 -21.03 -44.73 16.25
C LYS A 458 -21.16 -45.11 14.78
N PHE A 459 -20.50 -44.37 13.91
CA PHE A 459 -20.47 -44.61 12.47
C PHE A 459 -19.27 -45.46 12.14
#